data_AF-A0A7K4A0F8-F1
#
_entry.id   AF-A0A7K4A0F8-F1
#
_cell.length_a   1.000
_cell.length_b   1.000
_cell.length_c   1.000
_cell.angle_alpha   90.00
_cell.angle_beta   90.00
_cell.angle_gamma   90.00
#
_symmetry.space_group_name_H-M   'P 1'
#
loop_
_entity.id
_entity.type
_entity.pdbx_description
1 polymer ?
#
loop_
_entity_poly.entity_id
_entity_poly.type
_entity_poly.pdbx_seq_one_letter_code
_entity_poly.pdbx_strand_id
1 'polypeptide(L)'
;MSLVIALAASRQAVIAADLRAIVFFGSCPPLEAELYSGQIKDDKELEARAEALGAVLQVSDGREKVWRQGDVLAGEVTELSAQLQRRRRIYIAPGASLQVEIRSGEGAELEAEAEGGEARIKAWGGVGCTV
;
A
#
# COMPACT_ATOMS: atom_id res chain seq x y z
N MET A 1 -0.03 -8.46 -5.20
CA MET A 1 0.93 -7.43 -4.73
C MET A 1 0.59 -6.10 -5.38
N SER A 2 0.79 -4.99 -4.66
CA SER A 2 0.62 -3.62 -5.17
C SER A 2 1.85 -2.80 -4.81
N LEU A 3 2.20 -1.83 -5.66
CA LEU A 3 3.42 -1.05 -5.61
C LEU A 3 3.13 0.44 -5.84
N VAL A 4 3.68 1.27 -4.96
CA VAL A 4 3.85 2.71 -5.16
C VAL A 4 5.33 3.01 -5.00
N ILE A 5 5.91 3.75 -5.95
CA ILE A 5 7.29 4.25 -5.90
C ILE A 5 7.24 5.77 -5.87
N ALA A 6 8.03 6.37 -4.98
CA ALA A 6 8.09 7.80 -4.80
C ALA A 6 9.54 8.29 -4.69
N LEU A 7 9.83 9.45 -5.29
CA LEU A 7 11.08 10.17 -5.18
C LEU A 7 10.80 11.63 -4.81
N ALA A 8 11.32 12.08 -3.67
CA ALA A 8 11.28 13.47 -3.23
C ALA A 8 12.71 14.06 -3.27
N ALA A 9 13.06 14.73 -4.36
CA ALA A 9 14.30 15.47 -4.50
C ALA A 9 14.09 16.93 -4.07
N SER A 10 15.18 17.69 -3.87
CA SER A 10 15.13 19.06 -3.32
C SER A 10 14.21 20.03 -4.08
N ARG A 11 14.05 19.87 -5.39
CA ARG A 11 13.22 20.75 -6.25
C ARG A 11 12.08 20.05 -6.97
N GLN A 12 12.00 18.72 -6.88
CA GLN A 12 11.03 17.94 -7.64
C GLN A 12 10.56 16.74 -6.84
N ALA A 13 9.30 16.37 -7.03
CA ALA A 13 8.72 15.16 -6.48
C ALA A 13 8.06 14.37 -7.61
N VAL A 14 8.29 13.06 -7.64
CA VAL A 14 7.72 12.15 -8.64
C VAL A 14 7.15 10.94 -7.92
N ILE A 15 5.93 10.54 -8.29
CA ILE A 15 5.29 9.33 -7.80
C ILE A 15 4.74 8.52 -8.96
N ALA A 16 4.83 7.21 -8.86
CA ALA A 16 4.24 6.28 -9.80
C ALA A 16 3.73 5.05 -9.05
N ALA A 17 2.76 4.35 -9.63
CA ALA A 17 2.22 3.13 -9.06
C ALA A 17 1.87 2.14 -10.17
N ASP A 18 1.83 0.86 -9.81
CA ASP A 18 1.23 -0.14 -10.69
C ASP A 18 -0.28 0.11 -10.82
N LEU A 19 -0.89 -0.32 -11.92
CA LEU A 19 -2.34 -0.19 -12.12
C LEU A 19 -3.12 -1.43 -11.66
N ARG A 20 -2.41 -2.48 -11.25
CA ARG A 20 -3.00 -3.79 -10.99
C ARG A 20 -3.72 -3.84 -9.65
N ALA A 21 -4.85 -4.50 -9.60
CA ALA A 21 -5.55 -4.85 -8.37
C ALA A 21 -5.79 -6.35 -8.35
N ILE A 22 -5.62 -6.97 -7.18
CA ILE A 22 -5.99 -8.36 -6.93
C ILE A 22 -6.96 -8.33 -5.75
N VAL A 23 -8.17 -8.84 -5.96
CA VAL A 23 -9.22 -8.90 -4.96
C VAL A 23 -9.52 -10.36 -4.68
N PHE A 24 -9.45 -10.75 -3.41
CA PHE A 24 -9.81 -12.09 -2.95
C PHE A 24 -11.28 -12.11 -2.52
N PHE A 25 -12.03 -13.12 -2.96
CA PHE A 25 -13.40 -13.36 -2.53
C PHE A 25 -13.42 -14.42 -1.43
N GLY A 26 -13.02 -14.00 -0.23
CA GLY A 26 -12.81 -14.87 0.92
C GLY A 26 -11.35 -14.84 1.39
N SER A 27 -11.08 -15.48 2.52
CA SER A 27 -9.73 -15.57 3.08
C SER A 27 -9.00 -16.79 2.52
N CYS A 28 -7.77 -16.61 2.03
CA CYS A 28 -6.89 -17.71 1.65
C CYS A 28 -5.43 -17.41 2.06
N PRO A 29 -5.09 -17.54 3.36
CA PRO A 29 -3.77 -17.19 3.87
C PRO A 29 -2.59 -17.89 3.17
N PRO A 30 -2.67 -19.17 2.76
CA PRO A 30 -1.59 -19.82 2.02
C PRO A 30 -1.30 -19.14 0.68
N LEU A 31 -2.35 -18.80 -0.09
CA LEU A 31 -2.20 -18.14 -1.38
C LEU A 31 -1.66 -16.72 -1.23
N GLU A 32 -2.11 -16.00 -0.20
CA GLU A 32 -1.57 -14.68 0.14
C GLU A 32 -0.08 -14.75 0.47
N ALA A 33 0.36 -15.74 1.26
CA ALA A 33 1.77 -15.93 1.60
C ALA A 33 2.64 -16.25 0.36
N GLU A 34 2.16 -17.12 -0.54
CA GLU A 34 2.82 -17.41 -1.82
C GLU A 34 2.90 -16.17 -2.72
N LEU A 35 1.82 -15.41 -2.81
CA LEU A 35 1.76 -14.17 -3.57
C LEU A 35 2.71 -13.11 -3.02
N TYR A 36 2.80 -12.95 -1.68
CA TYR A 36 3.64 -11.93 -1.06
C TYR A 36 5.13 -12.31 -0.95
N SER A 37 5.44 -13.60 -0.99
CA SER A 37 6.83 -14.08 -1.04
C SER A 37 7.48 -13.94 -2.42
N GLY A 38 6.70 -13.61 -3.45
CA GLY A 38 7.19 -13.53 -4.83
C GLY A 38 7.43 -14.90 -5.48
N GLN A 39 6.85 -15.97 -4.92
CA GLN A 39 6.93 -17.31 -5.52
C GLN A 39 6.11 -17.40 -6.80
N ILE A 40 4.97 -16.70 -6.84
CA ILE A 40 4.08 -16.62 -8.01
C ILE A 40 4.64 -15.59 -9.00
N LYS A 41 4.99 -16.03 -10.21
CA LYS A 41 5.70 -15.22 -11.22
C LYS A 41 4.78 -14.53 -12.22
N ASP A 42 3.64 -15.13 -12.51
CA ASP A 42 2.70 -14.65 -13.51
C ASP A 42 1.25 -15.01 -13.17
N ASP A 43 0.33 -14.54 -14.02
CA ASP A 43 -1.11 -14.66 -13.79
C ASP A 43 -1.59 -16.10 -13.96
N LYS A 44 -0.94 -16.89 -14.81
CA LYS A 44 -1.29 -18.30 -14.99
C LYS A 44 -0.91 -19.10 -13.76
N GLU A 45 0.25 -18.82 -13.19
CA GLU A 45 0.68 -19.42 -11.93
C GLU A 45 -0.27 -18.99 -10.80
N LEU A 46 -0.66 -17.71 -10.74
CA LEU A 46 -1.63 -17.23 -9.74
C LEU A 46 -2.98 -17.95 -9.85
N GLU A 47 -3.52 -18.08 -11.05
CA GLU A 47 -4.79 -18.78 -11.31
C GLU A 47 -4.70 -20.26 -10.93
N ALA A 48 -3.62 -20.94 -11.31
CA ALA A 48 -3.42 -22.35 -10.98
C ALA A 48 -3.29 -22.59 -9.47
N ARG A 49 -2.58 -21.71 -8.76
CA ARG A 49 -2.46 -21.79 -7.29
C ARG A 49 -3.80 -21.48 -6.61
N ALA A 50 -4.56 -20.52 -7.14
CA ALA A 50 -5.90 -20.21 -6.63
C ALA A 50 -6.86 -21.40 -6.79
N GLU A 51 -6.90 -22.02 -7.96
CA GLU A 51 -7.71 -23.20 -8.22
C GLU A 51 -7.34 -24.37 -7.29
N ALA A 52 -6.04 -24.65 -7.15
CA ALA A 52 -5.54 -25.73 -6.28
C ALA A 52 -5.91 -25.52 -4.80
N LEU A 53 -6.05 -24.27 -4.35
CA LEU A 53 -6.39 -23.91 -2.97
C LEU A 53 -7.89 -23.61 -2.78
N GLY A 54 -8.71 -23.74 -3.84
CA GLY A 54 -10.14 -23.42 -3.80
C GLY A 54 -10.43 -21.93 -3.56
N ALA A 55 -9.49 -21.05 -3.90
CA ALA A 55 -9.63 -19.61 -3.74
C ALA A 55 -10.26 -18.98 -4.98
N VAL A 56 -11.09 -17.97 -4.77
CA VAL A 56 -11.68 -17.16 -5.85
C VAL A 56 -11.06 -15.76 -5.77
N LEU A 57 -10.49 -15.29 -6.87
CA LEU A 57 -9.90 -13.96 -6.97
C LEU A 57 -10.25 -13.28 -8.29
N GLN A 58 -10.16 -11.94 -8.30
CA GLN A 58 -10.25 -11.13 -9.50
C GLN A 58 -8.98 -10.29 -9.64
N VAL A 59 -8.41 -10.31 -10.85
CA VAL A 59 -7.33 -9.40 -11.26
C VAL A 59 -7.89 -8.33 -12.19
N SER A 60 -7.50 -7.08 -12.00
CA SER A 60 -7.82 -6.00 -12.92
C SER A 60 -6.68 -5.01 -13.07
N ASP A 61 -6.58 -4.38 -14.23
CA ASP A 61 -5.59 -3.35 -14.53
C ASP A 61 -6.33 -2.03 -14.80
N GLY A 62 -6.21 -1.08 -13.88
CA GLY A 62 -6.89 0.22 -13.97
C GLY A 62 -7.09 0.94 -12.64
N ARG A 63 -6.54 0.42 -11.55
CA ARG A 63 -6.67 1.03 -10.24
C ARG A 63 -5.73 2.23 -10.13
N GLU A 64 -6.31 3.43 -10.04
CA GLU A 64 -5.57 4.62 -9.63
C GLU A 64 -5.17 4.50 -8.15
N LYS A 65 -3.86 4.64 -7.90
CA LYS A 65 -3.27 4.58 -6.55
C LYS A 65 -2.53 5.84 -6.18
N VAL A 66 -2.32 6.72 -7.15
CA VAL A 66 -1.65 8.00 -6.99
C VAL A 66 -2.64 9.11 -7.27
N TRP A 67 -2.60 10.16 -6.46
CA TRP A 67 -3.42 11.34 -6.64
C TRP A 67 -2.67 12.58 -6.16
N ARG A 68 -3.21 13.76 -6.48
CA ARG A 68 -2.67 15.05 -6.06
C ARG A 68 -3.66 15.74 -5.11
N GLN A 69 -3.14 16.33 -4.05
CA GLN A 69 -3.88 17.21 -3.14
C GLN A 69 -3.09 18.51 -2.97
N GLY A 70 -3.50 19.57 -3.69
CA GLY A 70 -2.72 20.79 -3.79
C GLY A 70 -1.31 20.54 -4.35
N ASP A 71 -0.30 20.92 -3.58
CA ASP A 71 1.12 20.75 -3.94
C ASP A 71 1.72 19.40 -3.52
N VAL A 72 0.93 18.55 -2.87
CA VAL A 72 1.37 17.25 -2.38
C VAL A 72 0.92 16.14 -3.34
N LEU A 73 1.85 15.25 -3.68
CA LEU A 73 1.54 14.00 -4.37
C LEU A 73 1.36 12.91 -3.33
N ALA A 74 0.31 12.12 -3.47
CA ALA A 74 -0.02 11.03 -2.57
C ALA A 74 -0.09 9.71 -3.34
N GLY A 75 0.31 8.63 -2.69
CA GLY A 75 0.13 7.28 -3.20
C GLY A 75 -0.25 6.32 -2.08
N GLU A 76 -1.13 5.37 -2.37
CA GLU A 76 -1.61 4.40 -1.40
C GLU A 76 -1.68 2.99 -1.97
N VAL A 77 -1.24 2.03 -1.16
CA VAL A 77 -1.53 0.62 -1.35
C VAL A 77 -2.42 0.14 -0.23
N THR A 78 -3.38 -0.72 -0.58
CA THR A 78 -4.32 -1.33 0.38
C THR A 78 -4.16 -2.83 0.35
N GLU A 79 -4.15 -3.42 1.53
CA GLU A 79 -4.29 -4.83 1.78
C GLU A 79 -5.62 -5.03 2.53
N LEU A 80 -6.51 -5.84 1.96
CA LEU A 80 -7.82 -6.16 2.49
C LEU A 80 -7.90 -7.67 2.64
N SER A 81 -8.15 -8.14 3.86
CA SER A 81 -8.60 -9.49 4.16
C SER A 81 -9.89 -9.42 4.97
N ALA A 82 -10.48 -10.58 5.26
CA ALA A 82 -11.69 -10.65 6.09
C ALA A 82 -11.48 -10.10 7.52
N GLN A 83 -10.24 -10.07 8.01
CA GLN A 83 -9.90 -9.75 9.41
C GLN A 83 -9.05 -8.48 9.54
N LEU A 84 -8.35 -8.08 8.48
CA LEU A 84 -7.40 -6.98 8.49
C LEU A 84 -7.64 -6.04 7.32
N GLN A 85 -7.73 -4.74 7.63
CA GLN A 85 -7.55 -3.68 6.66
C GLN A 85 -6.27 -2.92 6.98
N ARG A 86 -5.31 -2.99 6.07
CA ARG A 86 -4.04 -2.28 6.17
C ARG A 86 -3.87 -1.36 4.96
N ARG A 87 -3.66 -0.07 5.22
CA ARG A 87 -3.38 0.94 4.20
C ARG A 87 -2.01 1.52 4.47
N ARG A 88 -1.15 1.53 3.46
CA ARG A 88 0.14 2.21 3.51
C ARG A 88 0.09 3.36 2.52
N ARG A 89 0.28 4.56 3.03
CA ARG A 89 0.21 5.80 2.26
C ARG A 89 1.53 6.53 2.32
N ILE A 90 1.96 7.08 1.20
CA ILE A 90 3.08 8.01 1.12
C ILE A 90 2.61 9.35 0.58
N TYR A 91 3.07 10.42 1.19
CA TYR A 91 2.92 11.78 0.71
C TYR A 91 4.30 12.32 0.38
N ILE A 92 4.43 13.00 -0.74
CA ILE A 92 5.67 13.64 -1.16
C ILE A 92 5.44 15.06 -1.64
N ALA A 93 6.42 15.90 -1.34
CA ALA A 93 6.63 17.23 -1.89
C ALA A 93 8.14 17.38 -2.16
N PRO A 94 8.59 18.38 -2.93
CA PRO A 94 10.03 18.64 -3.07
C PRO A 94 10.73 18.73 -1.70
N GLY A 95 11.76 17.91 -1.51
CA GLY A 95 12.57 17.85 -0.29
C GLY A 95 11.93 17.16 0.92
N ALA A 96 10.70 16.66 0.82
CA ALA A 96 9.99 16.06 1.96
C ALA A 96 9.18 14.82 1.57
N SER A 97 9.13 13.86 2.49
CA SER A 97 8.23 12.72 2.38
C SER A 97 7.69 12.32 3.75
N LEU A 98 6.46 11.82 3.75
CA LEU A 98 5.77 11.28 4.91
C LEU A 98 5.20 9.91 4.55
N GLN A 99 5.58 8.89 5.30
CA GLN A 99 4.98 7.55 5.20
C GLN A 99 4.05 7.33 6.39
N VAL A 100 2.85 6.85 6.10
CA VAL A 100 1.80 6.59 7.08
C VAL A 100 1.30 5.17 6.90
N GLU A 101 1.19 4.44 7.99
CA GLU A 101 0.51 3.15 8.04
C GLU A 101 -0.78 3.26 8.85
N ILE A 102 -1.90 2.85 8.26
CA ILE A 102 -3.23 2.87 8.87
C ILE A 102 -3.70 1.42 8.95
N ARG A 103 -4.01 0.95 10.17
CA ARG A 103 -4.53 -0.39 10.44
C ARG A 103 -5.91 -0.29 11.08
N SER A 104 -6.82 -1.17 10.70
CA SER A 104 -8.12 -1.38 11.35
C SER A 104 -8.51 -2.85 11.26
N GLY A 105 -9.10 -3.41 12.33
CA GLY A 105 -9.50 -4.83 12.42
C GLY A 105 -9.08 -5.49 13.74
N GLU A 106 -9.39 -6.78 13.91
CA GLU A 106 -8.93 -7.59 15.04
C GLU A 106 -7.40 -7.80 14.94
N GLY A 107 -6.66 -7.62 16.05
CA GLY A 107 -5.19 -7.60 16.05
C GLY A 107 -4.57 -6.23 15.75
N ALA A 108 -5.36 -5.16 15.72
CA ALA A 108 -4.88 -3.76 15.76
C ALA A 108 -4.42 -3.33 17.17
N GLU A 109 -3.94 -4.27 17.99
CA GLU A 109 -3.32 -3.97 19.28
C GLU A 109 -1.99 -3.26 19.01
N LEU A 110 -2.05 -1.94 19.08
CA LEU A 110 -0.87 -1.09 19.16
C LEU A 110 -0.18 -1.44 20.47
N GLU A 111 1.09 -1.89 20.41
CA GLU A 111 1.95 -1.85 21.59
C GLU A 111 1.84 -0.44 22.18
N ALA A 112 1.59 -0.36 23.49
CA ALA A 112 0.92 0.73 24.20
C ALA A 112 1.67 2.09 24.27
N GLU A 113 2.44 2.45 23.23
CA GLU A 113 3.08 3.78 23.10
C GLU A 113 2.68 4.55 21.83
N ALA A 114 1.73 4.07 21.02
CA ALA A 114 1.25 4.84 19.86
C ALA A 114 -0.28 4.85 19.74
N GLU A 115 -0.95 5.71 20.51
CA GLU A 115 -2.26 6.23 20.10
C GLU A 115 -2.07 7.08 18.82
N GLY A 116 -2.09 6.44 17.65
CA GLY A 116 -1.97 7.10 16.35
C GLY A 116 -1.01 6.38 15.41
N GLY A 117 -1.37 6.33 14.12
CA GLY A 117 -0.54 5.72 13.08
C GLY A 117 0.89 6.27 13.10
N GLU A 118 1.88 5.38 12.89
CA GLU A 118 3.28 5.77 12.88
C GLU A 118 3.57 6.60 11.61
N ALA A 119 3.77 7.90 11.82
CA ALA A 119 4.16 8.87 10.80
C ALA A 119 5.69 9.02 10.82
N ARG A 120 6.40 8.40 9.87
CA ARG A 120 7.85 8.56 9.74
C ARG A 120 8.16 9.72 8.80
N ILE A 121 8.64 10.83 9.37
CA ILE A 121 9.13 12.00 8.62
C ILE A 121 10.64 11.84 8.42
N LYS A 122 11.11 11.69 7.18
CA LYS A 122 12.55 11.48 6.90
C LYS A 122 13.32 12.71 6.43
N ALA A 123 12.67 13.86 6.29
CA ALA A 123 13.33 15.16 6.17
C ALA A 123 12.29 16.30 6.32
N TRP A 124 12.59 17.28 7.18
CA TRP A 124 11.85 18.54 7.25
C TRP A 124 12.87 19.68 7.15
N GLY A 125 13.22 20.06 5.93
CA GLY A 125 14.07 21.22 5.66
C GLY A 125 13.27 22.52 5.76
N GLY A 126 12.87 22.89 6.98
CA GLY A 126 12.46 24.24 7.35
C GLY A 126 11.56 25.01 6.37
N VAL A 127 10.38 24.49 6.03
CA VAL A 127 9.25 25.34 5.63
C VAL A 127 8.03 24.80 6.36
N GLY A 128 7.47 25.62 7.24
CA GLY A 128 6.24 25.30 7.95
C GLY A 128 5.07 25.40 6.97
N CYS A 129 4.35 24.29 6.78
CA CYS A 129 2.96 24.35 6.36
C CYS A 129 2.12 24.32 7.63
N THR A 130 1.44 25.43 7.90
CA THR A 130 0.35 25.49 8.87
C THR A 130 -0.76 24.58 8.36
N VAL A 131 -1.18 23.61 9.19
CA VAL A 131 -2.47 22.92 9.02
C VAL A 131 -3.53 23.75 9.72
#